data_AF-A0A844MXF0-F1
#
_entry.id   AF-A0A844MXF0-F1
#
_cell.length_a   1.000
_cell.length_b   1.000
_cell.length_c   1.000
_cell.angle_alpha   90.00
_cell.angle_beta   90.00
_cell.angle_gamma   90.00
#
_symmetry.space_group_name_H-M   'P 1'
#
loop_
_entity.id
_entity.type
_entity.pdbx_description
1 polymer ?
#
loop_
_entity_poly.entity_id
_entity_poly.type
_entity_poly.pdbx_seq_one_letter_code
_entity_poly.pdbx_strand_id
1 'polypeptide(L)'
;MELIEQGEIRRNQISLSPELIAAFLKLWQVLGYANHNADIELPFFHLRGDKFWYFKAKPGFEALLSSGAKVRTISTIGQAIDYAYLDDELFAFLQRLTMAEVAVKEVEKEITVGNKSEVVQNFLSKHEGETHTSQEWESKAFSEGLDEDETDELMKCLDDSHYR
;
A
#
# COMPACT_ATOMS: atom_id res chain seq x y z
N MET A 1 5.79 -1.97 -6.94
CA MET A 1 4.46 -2.59 -6.80
C MET A 1 3.52 -1.68 -6.00
N GLU A 2 4.03 -1.00 -4.97
CA GLU A 2 3.31 0.01 -4.16
C GLU A 2 2.26 0.86 -4.91
N LEU A 3 2.60 1.54 -6.00
CA LEU A 3 1.63 2.39 -6.73
C LEU A 3 0.53 1.60 -7.48
N ILE A 4 0.78 0.33 -7.82
CA ILE A 4 -0.27 -0.55 -8.37
C ILE A 4 -1.20 -1.00 -7.22
N GLU A 5 -0.63 -1.36 -6.06
CA GLU A 5 -1.40 -1.75 -4.86
C GLU A 5 -2.29 -0.61 -4.36
N GLN A 6 -1.79 0.63 -4.39
CA GLN A 6 -2.53 1.83 -4.01
C GLN A 6 -3.58 2.23 -5.06
N GLY A 7 -3.58 1.59 -6.23
CA GLY A 7 -4.51 1.90 -7.31
C GLY A 7 -4.22 3.22 -8.04
N GLU A 8 -3.01 3.78 -7.88
CA GLU A 8 -2.53 4.95 -8.63
C GLU A 8 -2.18 4.55 -10.07
N ILE A 9 -1.58 3.36 -10.25
CA ILE A 9 -1.31 2.78 -11.57
C ILE A 9 -2.35 1.68 -11.85
N ARG A 10 -3.44 2.06 -12.54
CA ARG A 10 -4.53 1.14 -12.91
C ARG A 10 -4.41 0.55 -14.31
N ARG A 11 -3.64 1.21 -15.17
CA ARG A 11 -3.39 0.84 -16.55
C ARG A 11 -1.89 0.75 -16.76
N ASN A 12 -1.48 0.03 -17.80
CA ASN A 12 -0.07 -0.09 -18.18
C ASN A 12 0.44 1.22 -18.82
N GLN A 13 0.42 2.30 -18.04
CA GLN A 13 0.77 3.66 -18.40
C GLN A 13 1.37 4.33 -17.17
N ILE A 14 2.69 4.35 -17.13
CA ILE A 14 3.51 4.80 -16.00
C ILE A 14 4.14 6.13 -16.39
N SER A 15 3.50 7.23 -16.02
CA SER A 15 4.06 8.57 -16.21
C SER A 15 5.12 8.87 -15.16
N LEU A 16 6.05 9.78 -15.48
CA LEU A 16 6.99 10.32 -14.50
C LEU A 16 6.28 11.35 -13.61
N SER A 17 5.28 10.89 -12.84
CA SER A 17 4.40 11.72 -12.03
C SER A 17 5.03 12.07 -10.68
N PRO A 18 4.53 13.09 -9.96
CA PRO A 18 4.95 13.39 -8.59
C PRO A 18 4.84 12.19 -7.64
N GLU A 19 3.81 11.35 -7.81
CA GLU A 19 3.57 10.16 -7.00
C GLU A 19 4.66 9.10 -7.26
N LEU A 20 5.05 8.90 -8.53
CA LEU A 20 6.15 8.00 -8.87
C LEU A 20 7.49 8.50 -8.31
N ILE A 21 7.74 9.81 -8.39
CA ILE A 21 8.93 10.43 -7.82
C ILE A 21 8.95 10.25 -6.29
N ALA A 22 7.84 10.51 -5.62
CA ALA A 22 7.73 10.36 -4.17
C ALA A 22 7.96 8.91 -3.72
N ALA A 23 7.34 7.94 -4.40
CA ALA A 23 7.52 6.51 -4.12
C ALA A 23 8.98 6.07 -4.34
N PHE A 24 9.61 6.53 -5.43
CA PHE A 24 11.04 6.26 -5.67
C PHE A 24 11.92 6.84 -4.57
N LEU A 25 11.72 8.10 -4.18
CA LEU A 25 12.53 8.75 -3.14
C LEU A 25 12.38 8.04 -1.79
N LYS A 26 11.16 7.60 -1.44
CA LYS A 26 10.91 6.78 -0.25
C LYS A 26 11.72 5.47 -0.29
N LEU A 27 11.72 4.76 -1.42
CA LEU A 27 12.52 3.53 -1.59
C LEU A 27 14.02 3.82 -1.55
N TRP A 28 14.46 4.93 -2.15
CA TRP A 28 15.86 5.33 -2.16
C TRP A 28 16.39 5.65 -0.76
N GLN A 29 15.57 6.21 0.13
CA GLN A 29 15.99 6.43 1.52
C GLN A 29 16.36 5.13 2.24
N VAL A 30 15.74 4.01 1.87
CA VAL A 30 15.96 2.70 2.47
C VAL A 30 17.07 1.92 1.76
N LEU A 31 17.10 1.98 0.43
CA LEU A 31 17.93 1.11 -0.42
C LEU A 31 19.11 1.83 -1.09
N GLY A 32 19.09 3.16 -1.11
CA GLY A 32 20.08 3.99 -1.78
C GLY A 32 21.43 3.95 -1.08
N TYR A 33 22.49 4.18 -1.85
CA TYR A 33 23.84 4.31 -1.33
C TYR A 33 24.18 5.79 -1.10
N ALA A 34 24.87 6.09 0.00
CA ALA A 34 25.27 7.46 0.35
C ALA A 34 26.08 8.19 -0.75
N ASN A 35 26.75 7.45 -1.63
CA ASN A 35 27.59 8.00 -2.70
C ASN A 35 26.84 8.26 -4.01
N HIS A 36 25.52 8.03 -4.07
CA HIS A 36 24.71 8.18 -5.28
C HIS A 36 23.53 9.10 -5.00
N ASN A 37 23.22 9.96 -5.98
CA ASN A 37 22.05 10.81 -5.93
C ASN A 37 20.79 10.01 -6.26
N ALA A 38 19.65 10.47 -5.75
CA ALA A 38 18.34 9.90 -6.03
C ALA A 38 17.77 10.40 -7.37
N ASP A 39 18.53 10.23 -8.45
CA ASP A 39 18.20 10.74 -9.78
C ASP A 39 17.28 9.75 -10.52
N ILE A 40 15.97 9.82 -10.28
CA ILE A 40 14.97 8.89 -10.84
C ILE A 40 14.97 8.80 -12.37
N GLU A 41 15.34 9.89 -13.07
CA GLU A 41 15.42 9.92 -14.53
C GLU A 41 16.38 8.86 -15.09
N LEU A 42 17.41 8.49 -14.32
CA LEU A 42 18.38 7.49 -14.72
C LEU A 42 17.77 6.08 -14.77
N PRO A 43 17.29 5.48 -13.66
CA PRO A 43 16.63 4.18 -13.72
C PRO A 43 15.40 4.23 -14.63
N PHE A 44 14.58 5.30 -14.57
CA PHE A 44 13.39 5.41 -15.41
C PHE A 44 13.71 5.28 -16.91
N PHE A 45 14.78 5.93 -17.38
CA PHE A 45 15.18 5.84 -18.78
C PHE A 45 15.91 4.54 -19.13
N HIS A 46 16.78 4.06 -18.24
CA HIS A 46 17.67 2.93 -18.50
C HIS A 46 16.98 1.56 -18.52
N LEU A 47 15.85 1.41 -17.83
CA LEU A 47 15.06 0.17 -17.82
C LEU A 47 14.65 -0.29 -19.23
N ARG A 48 14.62 0.61 -20.21
CA ARG A 48 14.34 0.25 -21.62
C ARG A 48 15.27 -0.83 -22.18
N GLY A 49 16.48 -0.96 -21.65
CA GLY A 49 17.43 -2.01 -22.05
C GLY A 49 16.99 -3.44 -21.66
N ASP A 50 16.09 -3.56 -20.70
CA ASP A 50 15.81 -4.82 -20.01
C ASP A 50 14.67 -5.64 -20.65
N LYS A 51 14.22 -5.23 -21.85
CA LYS A 51 13.19 -5.91 -22.66
C LYS A 51 11.81 -6.05 -22.00
N PHE A 52 11.54 -5.36 -20.90
CA PHE A 52 10.22 -5.32 -20.28
C PHE A 52 9.69 -3.91 -20.08
N TRP A 53 10.48 -2.87 -20.39
CA TRP A 53 10.13 -1.47 -20.18
C TRP A 53 10.20 -0.72 -21.49
N TYR A 54 9.12 -0.03 -21.84
CA TYR A 54 8.95 0.63 -23.12
C TYR A 54 8.44 2.05 -22.91
N PHE A 55 8.57 2.88 -23.94
CA PHE A 55 8.08 4.27 -23.90
C PHE A 55 7.06 4.52 -24.99
N LYS A 56 5.98 5.21 -24.60
CA LYS A 56 5.12 5.92 -25.53
C LYS A 56 5.69 7.32 -25.71
N ALA A 57 6.08 7.66 -26.93
CA ALA A 57 6.47 9.02 -27.27
C ALA A 57 5.27 9.97 -27.21
N LYS A 58 5.52 11.22 -26.83
CA LYS A 58 4.60 12.31 -27.16
C LYS A 58 4.60 12.56 -28.68
N PRO A 59 3.48 13.02 -29.27
CA PRO A 59 3.42 13.30 -30.70
C PRO A 59 4.54 14.23 -31.17
N GLY A 60 5.29 13.82 -32.20
CA GLY A 60 6.42 14.57 -32.75
C GLY A 60 7.78 14.22 -32.15
N PHE A 61 7.83 13.39 -31.10
CA PHE A 61 9.07 12.95 -30.45
C PHE A 61 9.42 11.48 -30.73
N GLU A 62 8.67 10.79 -31.60
CA GLU A 62 8.88 9.38 -31.94
C GLU A 62 10.27 9.11 -32.51
N ALA A 63 10.73 9.99 -33.40
CA ALA A 63 12.05 9.89 -34.02
C ALA A 63 13.18 10.07 -32.97
N LEU A 64 13.00 10.99 -32.02
CA LEU A 64 13.97 11.25 -30.94
C LEU A 64 14.12 10.02 -30.03
N LEU A 65 13.01 9.37 -29.66
CA LEU A 65 13.05 8.15 -28.86
C LEU A 65 13.59 6.94 -29.64
N SER A 66 13.39 6.91 -30.95
CA SER A 66 13.87 5.81 -31.80
C SER A 66 15.36 5.94 -32.14
N SER A 67 15.91 7.16 -32.18
CA SER A 67 17.30 7.43 -32.57
C SER A 67 18.33 7.12 -31.49
N GLY A 68 17.91 6.65 -30.31
CA GLY A 68 18.81 6.41 -29.17
C GLY A 68 19.41 7.68 -28.57
N ALA A 69 18.84 8.85 -28.88
CA ALA A 69 19.28 10.12 -28.31
C ALA A 69 19.20 10.07 -26.78
N LYS A 70 20.17 10.68 -26.11
CA LYS A 70 20.25 10.70 -24.64
C LYS A 70 19.20 11.66 -24.05
N VAL A 71 17.96 11.19 -23.97
CA VAL A 71 16.89 11.82 -23.18
C VAL A 71 17.11 11.41 -21.72
N ARG A 72 17.88 12.20 -20.97
CA ARG A 72 18.41 11.80 -19.65
C ARG A 72 18.19 12.80 -18.53
N THR A 73 17.36 13.80 -18.74
CA THR A 73 16.96 14.74 -17.69
C THR A 73 15.46 14.65 -17.48
N ILE A 74 14.97 14.93 -16.27
CA ILE A 74 13.53 14.97 -15.99
C ILE A 74 12.78 15.85 -17.00
N SER A 75 13.35 17.01 -17.33
CA SER A 75 12.76 17.93 -18.32
C SER A 75 12.69 17.32 -19.73
N THR A 76 13.76 16.72 -20.21
CA THR A 76 13.76 16.11 -21.56
C THR A 76 12.88 14.86 -21.62
N ILE A 77 12.85 14.06 -20.54
CA ILE A 77 11.92 12.93 -20.41
C ILE A 77 10.47 13.43 -20.46
N GLY A 78 10.12 14.44 -19.66
CA GLY A 78 8.76 14.99 -19.61
C GLY A 78 8.31 15.65 -20.91
N GLN A 79 9.24 16.14 -21.74
CA GLN A 79 8.94 16.69 -23.07
C GLN A 79 8.74 15.61 -24.13
N ALA A 80 9.52 14.53 -24.09
CA ALA A 80 9.55 13.54 -25.16
C ALA A 80 8.68 12.29 -24.89
N ILE A 81 8.51 11.91 -23.62
CA ILE A 81 7.84 10.68 -23.20
C ILE A 81 6.49 11.03 -22.60
N ASP A 82 5.44 10.40 -23.11
CA ASP A 82 4.08 10.54 -22.59
C ASP A 82 3.94 9.68 -21.33
N TYR A 83 4.26 8.39 -21.47
CA TYR A 83 4.34 7.43 -20.39
C TYR A 83 5.28 6.28 -20.75
N ALA A 84 5.82 5.62 -19.74
CA ALA A 84 6.40 4.30 -19.87
C ALA A 84 5.34 3.22 -19.74
N TYR A 85 5.60 2.03 -20.26
CA TYR A 85 4.72 0.87 -20.05
C TYR A 85 5.58 -0.37 -19.96
N LEU A 86 5.12 -1.33 -19.17
CA LEU A 86 5.74 -2.64 -19.05
C LEU A 86 5.35 -3.52 -20.24
N ASP A 87 6.04 -4.64 -20.42
CA ASP A 87 5.48 -5.77 -21.16
C ASP A 87 4.07 -6.11 -20.62
N ASP A 88 3.13 -6.38 -21.51
CA ASP A 88 1.71 -6.52 -21.14
C ASP A 88 1.45 -7.74 -20.26
N GLU A 89 2.14 -8.86 -20.50
CA GLU A 89 2.02 -10.06 -19.66
C GLU A 89 2.60 -9.81 -18.27
N LEU A 90 3.74 -9.11 -18.20
CA LEU A 90 4.33 -8.71 -16.93
C LEU A 90 3.41 -7.76 -16.14
N PHE A 91 2.84 -6.73 -16.80
CA PHE A 91 1.93 -5.81 -16.13
C PHE A 91 0.70 -6.54 -15.57
N ALA A 92 0.07 -7.40 -16.38
CA ALA A 92 -1.08 -8.19 -15.95
C ALA A 92 -0.74 -9.12 -14.77
N PHE A 93 0.44 -9.72 -14.80
CA PHE A 93 0.95 -10.55 -13.71
C PHE A 93 1.11 -9.75 -12.41
N LEU A 94 1.77 -8.60 -12.46
CA LEU A 94 1.96 -7.72 -11.30
C LEU A 94 0.63 -7.20 -10.75
N GLN A 95 -0.31 -6.83 -11.61
CA GLN A 95 -1.64 -6.38 -11.20
C GLN A 95 -2.40 -7.48 -10.46
N ARG A 96 -2.34 -8.72 -10.93
CA ARG A 96 -2.98 -9.85 -10.24
C ARG A 96 -2.33 -10.15 -8.89
N LEU A 97 -1.00 -10.15 -8.82
CA LEU A 97 -0.27 -10.38 -7.56
C LEU A 97 -0.65 -9.34 -6.50
N THR A 98 -0.57 -8.06 -6.87
CA THR A 98 -0.88 -6.95 -5.98
C THR A 98 -2.35 -6.95 -5.53
N MET A 99 -3.29 -7.25 -6.44
CA MET A 99 -4.70 -7.41 -6.06
C MET A 99 -4.92 -8.56 -5.07
N ALA A 100 -4.24 -9.69 -5.24
CA ALA A 100 -4.35 -10.82 -4.33
C ALA A 100 -3.80 -10.48 -2.93
N GLU A 101 -2.64 -9.82 -2.86
CA GLU A 101 -2.04 -9.39 -1.59
C GLU A 101 -2.93 -8.38 -0.84
N VAL A 102 -3.52 -7.42 -1.56
CA VAL A 102 -4.46 -6.45 -0.98
C VAL A 102 -5.72 -7.16 -0.47
N ALA A 103 -6.28 -8.10 -1.24
CA ALA A 103 -7.46 -8.84 -0.84
C ALA A 103 -7.22 -9.70 0.42
N VAL A 104 -6.07 -10.36 0.52
CA VAL A 104 -5.70 -11.15 1.71
C VAL A 104 -5.62 -10.27 2.95
N LYS A 105 -4.92 -9.13 2.86
CA LYS A 105 -4.79 -8.19 4.00
C LYS A 105 -6.16 -7.66 4.45
N GLU A 106 -7.08 -7.44 3.52
CA GLU A 106 -8.41 -6.95 3.87
C GLU A 106 -9.25 -8.03 4.54
N VAL A 107 -9.21 -9.26 4.02
CA VAL A 107 -9.88 -10.41 4.66
C VAL A 107 -9.31 -10.69 6.05
N GLU A 108 -7.99 -10.60 6.24
CA GLU A 108 -7.36 -10.77 7.55
C GLU A 108 -7.84 -9.73 8.57
N LYS A 109 -8.02 -8.46 8.17
CA LYS A 109 -8.60 -7.43 9.05
C LYS A 109 -10.02 -7.79 9.45
N GLU A 110 -10.88 -8.13 8.49
CA GLU A 110 -12.28 -8.49 8.75
C GLU A 110 -12.39 -9.72 9.66
N ILE A 111 -11.57 -10.75 9.45
CA ILE A 111 -11.51 -11.93 10.32
C ILE A 111 -11.04 -11.55 11.72
N THR A 112 -10.01 -10.70 11.84
CA THR A 112 -9.47 -10.28 13.15
C THR A 112 -10.52 -9.50 13.94
N VAL A 113 -11.21 -8.55 13.30
CA VAL A 113 -12.30 -7.77 13.92
C VAL A 113 -13.45 -8.69 14.32
N GLY A 114 -13.86 -9.61 13.44
CA GLY A 114 -14.91 -10.59 13.74
C GLY A 114 -14.58 -11.45 14.96
N ASN A 115 -13.34 -11.96 15.04
CA ASN A 115 -12.88 -12.77 16.17
C ASN A 115 -12.86 -11.96 17.48
N LYS A 116 -12.33 -10.73 17.48
CA LYS A 116 -12.31 -9.86 18.67
C LYS A 116 -13.72 -9.57 19.19
N SER A 117 -14.64 -9.23 18.27
CA SER A 117 -16.04 -9.01 18.62
C SER A 117 -16.67 -10.27 19.25
N GLU A 118 -16.38 -11.46 18.72
CA GLU A 118 -16.86 -12.72 19.29
C GLU A 118 -16.29 -12.99 20.69
N VAL A 119 -15.00 -12.73 20.94
CA VAL A 119 -14.37 -12.86 22.27
C VAL A 119 -15.05 -11.95 23.28
N VAL A 120 -15.25 -10.68 22.94
CA VAL A 120 -15.91 -9.68 23.81
C VAL A 120 -17.36 -10.08 24.10
N GLN A 121 -18.12 -10.51 23.09
CA GLN A 121 -19.50 -10.95 23.28
C GLN A 121 -19.60 -12.21 24.15
N ASN A 122 -18.69 -13.17 23.98
CA ASN A 122 -18.62 -14.36 24.82
C ASN A 122 -18.31 -14.02 26.28
N PHE A 123 -17.38 -13.07 26.52
CA PHE A 123 -17.06 -12.58 27.85
C PHE A 123 -18.26 -11.90 28.52
N LEU A 124 -18.95 -11.00 27.80
CA LEU A 124 -20.14 -10.31 28.29
C LEU A 124 -21.27 -11.29 28.62
N SER A 125 -21.52 -12.28 27.76
CA SER A 125 -22.54 -13.31 28.00
C SER A 125 -22.21 -14.19 29.21
N LYS A 126 -20.93 -14.53 29.40
CA LYS A 126 -20.46 -15.33 30.56
C LYS A 126 -20.69 -14.61 31.89
N HIS A 127 -20.57 -13.28 31.89
CA HIS A 127 -20.71 -12.44 33.09
C HIS A 127 -21.99 -11.60 33.10
N GLU A 128 -23.02 -12.06 32.39
CA GLU A 128 -24.30 -11.37 32.31
C GLU A 128 -24.93 -11.23 33.71
N GLY A 129 -25.34 -10.01 34.06
CA GLY A 129 -25.96 -9.68 35.36
C GLY A 129 -24.97 -9.38 36.48
N GLU A 130 -23.66 -9.44 36.23
CA GLU A 130 -22.65 -8.95 37.18
C GLU A 130 -22.53 -7.41 37.11
N THR A 131 -22.30 -6.77 38.26
CA THR A 131 -22.03 -5.34 38.34
C THR A 131 -20.62 -5.12 38.87
N HIS A 132 -19.75 -4.54 38.04
CA HIS A 132 -18.38 -4.20 38.38
C HIS A 132 -18.07 -2.77 37.95
N THR A 133 -17.11 -2.16 38.60
CA THR A 133 -16.49 -0.91 38.14
C THR A 133 -15.61 -1.16 36.91
N SER A 134 -15.27 -0.11 36.17
CA SER A 134 -14.38 -0.20 35.00
C SER A 134 -13.05 -0.89 35.30
N GLN A 135 -12.42 -0.56 36.44
CA GLN A 135 -11.14 -1.16 36.85
C GLN A 135 -11.24 -2.65 37.18
N GLU A 136 -12.39 -3.07 37.74
CA GLU A 136 -12.67 -4.47 38.04
C GLU A 136 -12.92 -5.26 36.75
N TRP A 137 -13.62 -4.67 35.77
CA TRP A 137 -13.80 -5.28 34.45
C TRP A 137 -12.50 -5.44 33.68
N GLU A 138 -11.65 -4.41 33.63
CA GLU A 138 -10.32 -4.47 33.01
C GLU A 138 -9.47 -5.56 33.67
N SER A 139 -9.37 -5.57 35.01
CA SER A 139 -8.60 -6.57 35.74
C SER A 139 -9.09 -7.99 35.47
N LYS A 140 -10.41 -8.16 35.33
CA LYS A 140 -11.03 -9.46 35.04
C LYS A 140 -10.76 -9.90 33.60
N ALA A 141 -10.95 -9.01 32.63
CA ALA A 141 -10.67 -9.26 31.21
C ALA A 141 -9.23 -9.75 31.02
N PHE A 142 -8.25 -9.03 31.58
CA PHE A 142 -6.85 -9.45 31.53
C PHE A 142 -6.60 -10.80 32.24
N SER A 143 -7.25 -11.04 33.38
CA SER A 143 -7.09 -12.32 34.10
C SER A 143 -7.66 -13.52 33.32
N GLU A 144 -8.65 -13.29 32.46
CA GLU A 144 -9.24 -14.29 31.59
C GLU A 144 -8.55 -14.39 30.22
N GLY A 145 -7.52 -13.56 30.00
CA GLY A 145 -6.64 -13.65 28.84
C GLY A 145 -7.06 -12.80 27.64
N LEU A 146 -7.97 -11.84 27.83
CA LEU A 146 -8.22 -10.81 26.81
C LEU A 146 -6.97 -9.94 26.65
N ASP A 147 -6.67 -9.59 25.40
CA ASP A 147 -5.60 -8.64 25.10
C ASP A 147 -6.02 -7.17 25.36
N GLU A 148 -5.08 -6.24 25.18
CA GLU A 148 -5.32 -4.81 25.41
C GLU A 148 -6.40 -4.25 24.47
N ASP A 149 -6.40 -4.65 23.20
CA ASP A 149 -7.38 -4.17 22.21
C ASP A 149 -8.78 -4.72 22.48
N GLU A 150 -8.88 -6.01 22.84
CA GLU A 150 -10.13 -6.68 23.22
C GLU A 150 -10.71 -6.07 24.50
N THR A 151 -9.85 -5.72 25.46
CA THR A 151 -10.26 -5.04 26.69
C THR A 151 -10.76 -3.63 26.39
N ASP A 152 -10.09 -2.87 25.54
CA ASP A 152 -10.55 -1.54 25.10
C ASP A 152 -11.92 -1.60 24.38
N GLU A 153 -12.14 -2.64 23.56
CA GLU A 153 -13.43 -2.87 22.89
C GLU A 153 -14.53 -3.24 23.90
N LEU A 154 -14.23 -4.12 24.86
CA LEU A 154 -15.13 -4.46 25.97
C LEU A 154 -15.56 -3.21 26.74
N MET A 155 -14.61 -2.33 27.08
CA MET A 155 -14.89 -1.11 27.84
C MET A 155 -15.82 -0.17 27.08
N LYS A 156 -15.64 -0.02 25.76
CA LYS A 156 -16.58 0.75 24.91
C LYS A 156 -17.99 0.16 24.93
N CYS A 157 -18.12 -1.17 24.85
CA CYS A 157 -19.43 -1.83 24.89
C CYS A 157 -20.16 -1.64 26.24
N LEU A 158 -19.41 -1.69 27.35
CA LEU A 158 -19.97 -1.47 28.68
C LEU A 158 -20.40 -0.01 28.90
N ASP A 159 -19.61 0.96 28.43
CA ASP A 159 -19.96 2.39 28.51
C ASP A 159 -21.20 2.74 27.67
N ASP A 160 -21.33 2.18 26.46
CA ASP A 160 -22.50 2.38 25.60
C ASP A 160 -23.79 1.79 26.20
N SER A 161 -23.67 0.76 27.05
CA SER A 161 -24.80 0.14 27.74
C SER A 161 -25.36 0.99 28.91
N HIS A 162 -24.57 1.91 29.44
CA HIS A 162 -24.99 2.82 30.52
C HIS A 162 -25.83 4.02 30.05
N TYR A 163 -26.00 4.22 28.73
CA TYR A 163 -26.78 5.31 28.15
C TYR A 163 -28.17 4.90 27.59
N ARG A 164 -28.65 3.67 27.87
CA ARG A 164 -30.01 3.22 27.52
C ARG A 164 -30.95 3.12 28.71
#